data_AF-A0A4P5QR83-F1
#
_entry.id   AF-A0A4P5QR83-F1
#
_cell.length_a   1.000
_cell.length_b   1.000
_cell.length_c   1.000
_cell.angle_alpha   90.00
_cell.angle_beta   90.00
_cell.angle_gamma   90.00
#
_symmetry.space_group_name_H-M   'P 1'
#
loop_
_entity.id
_entity.type
_entity.pdbx_description
1 polymer ?
#
loop_
_entity_poly.entity_id
_entity_poly.type
_entity_poly.pdbx_seq_one_letter_code
_entity_poly.pdbx_strand_id
1 'polypeptide(L)'
;MLIATAIVFVYFVYPYFLPDRVLMWETTSINSGRASTGRATKAAKRFFDRTDLRGKTREEIVSLTGDPRKSSDSIYKHPFHPIERGVMVYRFDTGFYGWQFNIYFGDDNRATHIEHKWIH
;
A
#
# COMPACT_ATOMS: atom_id res chain seq x y z
N MET A 1 20.29 -35.60 25.98
CA MET A 1 18.96 -35.00 26.16
C MET A 1 18.92 -33.72 25.32
N LEU A 2 18.36 -33.78 24.12
CA LEU A 2 18.28 -32.65 23.20
C LEU A 2 17.05 -31.80 23.56
N ILE A 3 17.26 -30.54 23.94
CA ILE A 3 16.17 -29.59 24.14
C ILE A 3 15.94 -28.91 22.79
N ALA A 4 14.85 -29.29 22.12
CA ALA A 4 14.40 -28.64 20.90
C ALA A 4 13.90 -27.23 21.25
N THR A 5 14.62 -26.20 20.80
CA THR A 5 14.19 -24.80 20.89
C THR A 5 13.06 -24.57 19.88
N ALA A 6 11.82 -24.59 20.35
CA ALA A 6 10.68 -24.16 19.57
C ALA A 6 10.75 -22.63 19.40
N ILE A 7 11.14 -22.18 18.21
CA ILE A 7 11.02 -20.77 17.80
C ILE A 7 9.54 -20.51 17.53
N VAL A 8 8.85 -19.93 18.51
CA VAL A 8 7.49 -19.44 18.35
C VAL A 8 7.56 -18.14 17.56
N PHE A 9 7.25 -18.19 16.27
CA PHE A 9 6.94 -17.00 15.47
C PHE A 9 5.62 -16.42 15.99
N VAL A 10 5.71 -15.41 16.87
CA VAL A 10 4.56 -14.63 17.31
C VAL A 10 4.10 -13.80 16.11
N TYR A 11 3.02 -14.25 15.47
CA TYR A 11 2.25 -13.45 14.54
C TYR A 11 1.68 -12.24 15.29
N PHE A 12 2.40 -11.12 15.29
CA PHE A 12 1.85 -9.80 15.64
C PHE A 12 0.86 -9.37 14.55
N VAL A 13 -0.28 -10.06 14.47
CA VAL A 13 -1.44 -9.59 13.68
C VAL A 13 -2.15 -8.58 14.55
N TYR A 14 -1.74 -7.32 14.44
CA TYR A 14 -2.45 -6.22 15.06
C TYR A 14 -3.89 -6.17 14.51
N PRO A 15 -4.93 -6.34 15.34
CA PRO A 15 -6.31 -6.54 14.88
C PRO A 15 -6.91 -5.32 14.14
N TYR A 16 -6.30 -4.14 14.27
CA TYR A 16 -6.79 -2.90 13.66
C TYR A 16 -6.32 -2.68 12.21
N PHE A 17 -5.42 -3.50 11.67
CA PHE A 17 -4.91 -3.35 10.29
C PHE A 17 -5.78 -4.07 9.26
N LEU A 18 -6.41 -5.18 9.63
CA LEU A 18 -7.21 -5.99 8.72
C LEU A 18 -8.39 -5.20 8.10
N PRO A 19 -9.13 -4.36 8.84
CA PRO A 19 -10.20 -3.57 8.25
C PRO A 19 -9.70 -2.54 7.22
N ASP A 20 -8.64 -1.79 7.54
CA ASP A 20 -8.12 -0.76 6.63
C ASP A 20 -7.45 -1.38 5.40
N ARG A 21 -6.75 -2.51 5.56
CA ARG A 21 -6.19 -3.29 4.44
C ARG A 21 -7.26 -3.74 3.46
N VAL A 22 -8.41 -4.20 3.95
CA VAL A 22 -9.51 -4.63 3.07
C VAL A 22 -10.22 -3.42 2.47
N LEU A 23 -10.51 -2.41 3.28
CA LEU A 23 -11.28 -1.23 2.89
C LEU A 23 -10.54 -0.34 1.88
N MET A 24 -9.21 -0.25 1.93
CA MET A 24 -8.45 0.57 0.97
C MET A 24 -8.60 0.11 -0.49
N TRP A 25 -9.05 -1.13 -0.72
CA TRP A 25 -9.32 -1.66 -2.06
C TRP A 25 -10.77 -1.48 -2.52
N GLU A 26 -11.62 -0.82 -1.72
CA GLU A 26 -12.98 -0.47 -2.14
C GLU A 26 -12.94 0.53 -3.30
N THR A 27 -13.67 0.20 -4.35
CA THR A 27 -13.79 1.04 -5.56
C THR A 27 -15.25 1.21 -5.92
N THR A 28 -15.57 2.37 -6.49
CA THR A 28 -16.89 2.66 -7.05
C THR A 28 -16.78 2.80 -8.56
N SER A 29 -17.85 2.44 -9.27
CA SER A 29 -17.94 2.65 -10.71
C SER A 29 -18.26 4.12 -10.99
N ILE A 30 -17.46 4.76 -11.82
CA ILE A 30 -17.71 6.12 -12.32
C ILE A 30 -17.55 6.06 -13.85
N ASN A 31 -18.60 6.42 -14.58
CA ASN A 31 -18.66 6.31 -16.04
C ASN A 31 -18.21 4.91 -16.53
N SER A 32 -17.16 4.86 -17.35
CA SER A 32 -16.63 3.65 -18.01
C SER A 32 -15.53 2.93 -17.22
N GLY A 33 -15.29 3.24 -15.96
CA GLY A 33 -14.41 2.43 -15.12
C GLY A 33 -14.51 2.70 -13.63
N ARG A 34 -13.42 2.48 -12.89
CA ARG A 34 -13.41 2.46 -11.42
C ARG A 34 -12.48 3.51 -10.84
N ALA A 35 -12.86 4.03 -9.69
CA ALA A 35 -12.03 4.89 -8.85
C ALA A 35 -12.14 4.46 -7.39
N SER A 36 -11.19 4.86 -6.55
CA SER A 36 -11.28 4.64 -5.10
C SER A 36 -12.45 5.44 -4.52
N THR A 37 -13.09 4.90 -3.50
CA THR A 37 -14.02 5.70 -2.69
C THR A 37 -13.24 6.63 -1.76
N GLY A 38 -13.86 7.71 -1.29
CA GLY A 38 -13.24 8.54 -0.25
C GLY A 38 -12.92 7.77 1.04
N ARG A 39 -13.65 6.67 1.32
CA ARG A 39 -13.38 5.77 2.44
C ARG A 39 -12.12 4.96 2.20
N ALA A 40 -11.95 4.41 0.99
CA ALA A 40 -10.75 3.70 0.57
C ALA A 40 -9.51 4.58 0.66
N THR A 41 -9.56 5.81 0.14
CA THR A 41 -8.43 6.76 0.22
C THR A 41 -8.02 7.05 1.66
N LYS A 42 -8.99 7.23 2.57
CA LYS A 42 -8.71 7.45 4.01
C LYS A 42 -8.18 6.18 4.69
N ALA A 43 -8.67 5.01 4.31
CA ALA A 43 -8.19 3.72 4.82
C ALA A 43 -6.76 3.45 4.37
N ALA A 44 -6.43 3.71 3.10
CA ALA A 44 -5.07 3.61 2.56
C ALA A 44 -4.10 4.48 3.37
N LYS A 45 -4.46 5.75 3.61
CA LYS A 45 -3.64 6.65 4.43
C LYS A 45 -3.36 6.07 5.82
N ARG A 46 -4.38 5.63 6.54
CA ARG A 46 -4.21 5.02 7.87
C ARG A 46 -3.38 3.74 7.85
N PHE A 47 -3.56 2.92 6.81
CA PHE A 47 -2.79 1.70 6.63
C PHE A 47 -1.30 2.03 6.45
N PHE A 48 -0.94 2.83 5.45
CA PHE A 48 0.46 3.17 5.18
C PHE A 48 1.12 4.03 6.27
N ASP A 49 0.36 4.81 7.04
CA ASP A 49 0.89 5.54 8.20
C ASP A 49 1.31 4.62 9.36
N ARG A 50 0.66 3.46 9.48
CA ARG A 50 0.83 2.58 10.64
C ARG A 50 1.61 1.31 10.33
N THR A 51 1.62 0.90 9.06
CA THR A 51 2.27 -0.34 8.65
C THR A 51 3.75 -0.10 8.43
N ASP A 52 4.59 -0.71 9.27
CA ASP A 52 6.02 -0.69 9.03
C ASP A 52 6.36 -1.63 7.86
N LEU A 53 6.76 -1.03 6.74
CA LEU A 53 7.24 -1.76 5.56
C LEU A 53 8.77 -1.82 5.49
N ARG A 54 9.49 -1.16 6.39
CA ARG A 54 10.95 -1.13 6.34
C ARG A 54 11.54 -2.53 6.45
N GLY A 55 12.57 -2.80 5.67
CA GLY A 55 13.23 -4.09 5.59
C GLY A 55 12.44 -5.15 4.80
N LYS A 56 11.21 -4.90 4.36
CA LYS A 56 10.44 -5.88 3.58
C LYS A 56 10.84 -5.88 2.12
N THR A 57 10.84 -7.06 1.49
CA THR A 57 11.01 -7.19 0.04
C THR A 57 9.73 -6.76 -0.70
N ARG A 58 9.82 -6.62 -2.02
CA ARG A 58 8.65 -6.30 -2.86
C ARG A 58 7.54 -7.34 -2.71
N GLU A 59 7.90 -8.62 -2.68
CA GLU A 59 6.98 -9.74 -2.61
C GLU A 59 6.27 -9.77 -1.25
N GLU A 60 7.00 -9.51 -0.17
CA GLU A 60 6.44 -9.39 1.18
C GLU A 60 5.46 -8.22 1.28
N ILE A 61 5.81 -7.08 0.67
CA ILE A 61 4.92 -5.92 0.62
C ILE A 61 3.68 -6.24 -0.19
N VAL A 62 3.80 -6.84 -1.38
CA VAL A 62 2.64 -7.22 -2.22
C VAL A 62 1.74 -8.24 -1.50
N SER A 63 2.32 -9.20 -0.78
CA SER A 63 1.56 -10.15 0.04
C SER A 63 0.77 -9.43 1.14
N LEU A 64 1.39 -8.44 1.79
CA LEU A 64 0.79 -7.69 2.88
C LEU A 64 -0.27 -6.68 2.38
N THR A 65 0.01 -5.94 1.32
CA THR A 65 -0.80 -4.79 0.91
C THR A 65 -1.73 -5.16 -0.24
N GLY A 66 -1.32 -6.02 -1.16
CA GLY A 66 -1.97 -6.30 -2.44
C GLY A 66 -1.14 -5.83 -3.64
N ASP A 67 -1.59 -6.18 -4.85
CA ASP A 67 -0.89 -5.82 -6.11
C ASP A 67 -1.04 -4.31 -6.39
N PRO A 68 0.06 -3.54 -6.49
CA PRO A 68 0.02 -2.10 -6.74
C PRO A 68 -0.63 -1.73 -8.08
N ARG A 69 -0.60 -2.63 -9.08
CA ARG A 69 -1.23 -2.39 -10.39
C ARG A 69 -2.74 -2.14 -10.27
N LYS A 70 -3.41 -2.84 -9.35
CA LYS A 70 -4.85 -2.67 -9.08
C LYS A 70 -5.18 -1.30 -8.52
N SER A 71 -4.25 -0.69 -7.78
CA SER A 71 -4.43 0.65 -7.19
C SER A 71 -4.17 1.73 -8.24
N SER A 72 -3.25 1.46 -9.17
CA SER A 72 -2.84 2.41 -10.20
C SER A 72 -3.75 2.44 -11.42
N ASP A 73 -4.69 1.50 -11.54
CA ASP A 73 -5.67 1.40 -12.63
C ASP A 73 -6.94 2.24 -12.33
N SER A 74 -6.74 3.52 -12.04
CA SER A 74 -7.85 4.50 -11.93
C SER A 74 -8.25 4.97 -13.32
N ILE A 75 -9.55 5.23 -13.54
CA ILE A 75 -10.03 5.91 -14.76
C ILE A 75 -9.46 7.31 -14.91
N TYR A 76 -9.08 7.92 -13.79
CA TYR A 76 -8.55 9.26 -13.79
C TYR A 76 -7.06 9.22 -14.07
N LYS A 77 -6.65 10.02 -15.05
CA LYS A 77 -5.26 10.23 -15.43
C LYS A 77 -4.84 11.66 -15.07
N HIS A 78 -5.10 12.06 -13.82
CA HIS A 78 -4.57 13.31 -13.27
C HIS A 78 -3.04 13.31 -13.35
N PRO A 79 -2.37 14.47 -13.32
CA PRO A 79 -0.92 14.52 -13.25
C PRO A 79 -0.49 13.90 -11.91
N PHE A 80 -0.25 12.60 -11.93
CA PHE A 80 0.30 11.90 -10.79
C PHE A 80 1.73 12.36 -10.58
N HIS A 81 2.18 12.29 -9.32
CA HIS A 81 3.56 12.59 -8.99
C HIS A 81 4.50 11.67 -9.79
N PRO A 82 5.63 12.20 -10.28
CA PRO A 82 6.61 11.42 -11.02
C PRO A 82 6.99 10.13 -10.29
N ILE A 83 7.17 9.06 -11.07
CA ILE A 83 7.63 7.77 -10.56
C ILE A 83 9.13 7.70 -10.80
N GLU A 84 9.90 7.63 -9.72
CA GLU A 84 11.34 7.37 -9.80
C GLU A 84 11.62 5.90 -10.13
N ARG A 85 12.76 5.64 -10.77
CA ARG A 85 13.14 4.28 -11.15
C ARG A 85 13.37 3.43 -9.90
N GLY A 86 12.82 2.23 -9.87
CA GLY A 86 12.98 1.30 -8.75
C GLY A 86 12.04 1.58 -7.56
N VAL A 87 11.08 2.49 -7.69
CA VAL A 87 10.04 2.72 -6.67
C VAL A 87 8.82 1.83 -6.90
N MET A 88 8.23 1.29 -5.84
CA MET A 88 6.90 0.67 -5.91
C MET A 88 5.86 1.72 -5.54
N VAL A 89 4.82 1.86 -6.36
CA VAL A 89 3.84 2.94 -6.22
C VAL A 89 2.44 2.37 -6.00
N TYR A 90 1.77 2.85 -4.95
CA TYR A 90 0.33 2.63 -4.74
C TYR A 90 -0.42 3.95 -4.91
N ARG A 91 -1.56 3.92 -5.61
CA ARG A 91 -2.39 5.11 -5.84
C ARG A 91 -3.82 4.84 -5.41
N PHE A 92 -4.40 5.76 -4.65
CA PHE A 92 -5.79 5.67 -4.23
C PHE A 92 -6.44 7.04 -4.44
N ASP A 93 -7.20 7.15 -5.52
CA ASP A 93 -7.69 8.39 -6.07
C ASP A 93 -9.22 8.32 -6.30
N THR A 94 -9.89 9.43 -6.04
CA THR A 94 -11.33 9.60 -6.17
C THR A 94 -11.74 10.40 -7.41
N GLY A 95 -10.78 10.95 -8.16
CA GLY A 95 -10.99 11.95 -9.22
C GLY A 95 -11.04 13.40 -8.74
N PHE A 96 -11.04 13.61 -7.42
CA PHE A 96 -11.00 14.95 -6.79
C PHE A 96 -9.85 15.10 -5.81
N TYR A 97 -9.47 13.99 -5.18
CA TYR A 97 -8.33 13.89 -4.28
C TYR A 97 -7.89 12.45 -4.10
N GLY A 98 -6.68 12.26 -3.58
CA GLY A 98 -6.13 10.94 -3.35
C GLY A 98 -4.79 10.93 -2.63
N TRP A 99 -4.20 9.74 -2.56
CA TRP A 99 -2.82 9.55 -2.10
C TRP A 99 -2.04 8.70 -3.10
N GLN A 100 -0.78 9.09 -3.29
CA GLN A 100 0.25 8.26 -3.89
C GLN A 100 1.27 7.89 -2.82
N PHE A 101 1.53 6.60 -2.63
CA PHE A 101 2.53 6.08 -1.72
C PHE A 101 3.70 5.53 -2.53
N ASN A 102 4.85 6.18 -2.42
CA ASN A 102 6.08 5.77 -3.07
C ASN A 102 6.94 4.98 -2.07
N ILE A 103 7.15 3.70 -2.33
CA ILE A 103 8.00 2.85 -1.51
C ILE A 103 9.35 2.71 -2.20
N TYR A 104 10.38 3.18 -1.52
CA TYR A 104 11.76 3.16 -2.01
C TYR A 104 12.49 1.92 -1.49
N PHE A 105 13.37 1.37 -2.33
CA PHE A 105 14.13 0.16 -2.03
C PHE A 105 15.62 0.46 -2.06
N GLY A 106 16.38 -0.15 -1.15
CA GLY A 106 17.84 -0.13 -1.17
C GLY A 106 18.42 -1.14 -2.17
N ASP A 107 19.75 -1.23 -2.19
CA ASP A 107 20.49 -2.12 -3.09
C ASP A 107 20.22 -3.61 -2.82
N ASP A 108 19.84 -3.95 -1.58
CA ASP A 108 19.42 -5.30 -1.16
C ASP A 108 17.96 -5.63 -1.52
N ASN A 109 17.29 -4.76 -2.29
CA ASN A 109 15.89 -4.85 -2.67
C ASN A 109 14.92 -4.90 -1.48
N ARG A 110 15.29 -4.28 -0.34
CA ARG A 110 14.42 -4.09 0.81
C ARG A 110 13.94 -2.66 0.93
N ALA A 111 12.70 -2.47 1.38
CA ALA A 111 12.12 -1.15 1.52
C ALA A 111 12.83 -0.35 2.63
N THR A 112 13.15 0.90 2.33
CA THR A 112 13.89 1.80 3.25
C THR A 112 12.96 2.83 3.88
N HIS A 113 12.05 3.39 3.08
CA HIS A 113 11.07 4.36 3.53
C HIS A 113 9.88 4.44 2.56
N ILE A 114 8.83 5.12 3.01
CA ILE A 114 7.62 5.40 2.25
C ILE A 114 7.46 6.91 2.22
N GLU A 115 7.26 7.46 1.03
CA GLU A 115 6.89 8.86 0.83
C GLU A 115 5.39 8.95 0.51
N HIS A 116 4.70 9.88 1.19
CA HIS A 116 3.25 10.04 1.11
C HIS A 116 2.94 11.32 0.36
N LYS A 117 2.43 11.20 -0.88
CA LYS A 117 2.12 12.34 -1.73
C LYS A 117 0.63 12.54 -1.89
N TRP A 118 0.15 13.73 -1.58
CA TRP A 118 -1.23 14.11 -1.80
C TRP A 118 -1.53 14.26 -3.30
N ILE A 119 -2.68 13.80 -3.75
CA ILE A 119 -3.22 14.00 -5.10
C ILE A 119 -4.39 14.99 -4.99
N HIS A 120 -4.39 16.04 -5.81
CA HIS A 120 -5.46 17.03 -5.98
C HIS A 120 -5.81 17.17 -7.45
#